data_AF-A0A6B2V1I8-F1
#
_entry.id   AF-A0A6B2V1I8-F1
#
_cell.length_a   1.000
_cell.length_b   1.000
_cell.length_c   1.000
_cell.angle_alpha   90.00
_cell.angle_beta   90.00
_cell.angle_gamma   90.00
#
_symmetry.space_group_name_H-M   'P 1'
#
loop_
_entity.id
_entity.type
_entity.pdbx_description
1 polymer ?
#
loop_
_entity_poly.entity_id
_entity_poly.type
_entity_poly.pdbx_seq_one_letter_code
_entity_poly.pdbx_strand_id
1 'polypeptide(L)'
;REDRSQHGLAVVRAQFPVRDCRPCPVVHDCVPALKAKGRAITLRPQQAHQELQQARALQQTEEWKERYKIRAGVEGTVSQGVNRCGLRRSRYRGLPKTSLQHQLTGAAINLARIDAHLTDTPRASTRTSHFAALGPAEPMLSGAK
;
A
#
# COMPACT_ATOMS: atom_id res chain seq x y z
N ARG A 1 11.74 -13.43 26.76
CA ARG A 1 12.43 -12.24 26.20
C ARG A 1 11.67 -11.89 24.92
N GLU A 2 10.90 -10.81 24.90
CA GLU A 2 10.13 -10.44 23.71
C GLU A 2 11.07 -9.87 22.65
N ASP A 3 11.07 -10.48 21.47
CA ASP A 3 11.79 -9.93 20.33
C ASP A 3 11.02 -8.71 19.79
N ARG A 4 11.76 -7.68 19.39
CA ARG A 4 11.21 -6.47 18.77
C ARG A 4 11.70 -6.28 17.35
N SER A 5 10.85 -5.71 16.51
CA SER A 5 11.20 -5.25 15.17
C SER A 5 12.06 -3.99 15.21
N GLN A 6 12.63 -3.60 14.08
CA GLN A 6 13.34 -2.31 13.90
C GLN A 6 12.47 -1.08 14.23
N HIS A 7 11.14 -1.24 14.21
CA HIS A 7 10.17 -0.20 14.53
C HIS A 7 9.62 -0.30 15.96
N GLY A 8 10.24 -1.12 16.82
CA GLY A 8 9.84 -1.27 18.23
C GLY A 8 8.63 -2.17 18.48
N LEU A 9 7.98 -2.70 17.44
CA LEU A 9 6.83 -3.60 17.56
C LEU A 9 7.25 -5.01 18.03
N ALA A 10 6.44 -5.64 18.88
CA ALA A 10 6.64 -7.02 19.30
C ALA A 10 6.58 -8.00 18.11
N VAL A 11 7.48 -8.98 18.07
CA VAL A 11 7.57 -9.99 17.01
C VAL A 11 7.95 -11.35 17.58
N VAL A 12 7.61 -12.41 16.84
CA VAL A 12 8.08 -13.77 17.08
C VAL A 12 9.12 -14.11 16.02
N ARG A 13 10.36 -14.42 16.42
CA ARG A 13 11.40 -14.84 15.47
C ARG A 13 11.52 -16.35 15.51
N ALA A 14 11.30 -16.99 14.37
CA ALA A 14 11.57 -18.41 14.20
C ALA A 14 12.85 -18.57 13.36
N GLN A 15 13.78 -19.37 13.86
CA GLN A 15 15.06 -19.61 13.21
C GLN A 15 15.16 -21.08 12.80
N PHE A 16 15.42 -21.30 11.52
CA PHE A 16 15.75 -22.61 10.97
C PHE A 16 17.26 -22.80 11.10
N PRO A 17 17.72 -23.87 11.75
CA PRO A 17 19.13 -24.07 11.98
C PRO A 17 19.85 -24.36 10.66
N VAL A 18 21.09 -23.89 10.55
CA VAL A 18 21.87 -23.98 9.31
C VAL A 18 22.08 -25.42 8.82
N ARG A 19 22.11 -26.39 9.74
CA ARG A 19 22.22 -27.82 9.44
C ARG A 19 21.04 -28.37 8.64
N ASP A 20 19.87 -27.77 8.79
CA ASP A 20 18.66 -28.16 8.06
C ASP A 20 18.53 -27.35 6.76
N CYS A 21 19.00 -26.09 6.77
CA CYS A 21 18.97 -25.23 5.58
C CYS A 21 20.01 -25.62 4.52
N ARG A 22 21.22 -26.06 4.92
CA ARG A 22 22.31 -26.43 3.98
C ARG A 22 21.96 -27.58 3.02
N PRO A 23 21.38 -28.71 3.49
CA PRO A 23 21.02 -29.82 2.60
C PRO A 23 19.70 -29.59 1.86
N CYS A 24 19.01 -28.47 2.08
CA CYS A 24 17.71 -28.22 1.49
C CYS A 24 17.83 -27.96 -0.03
N PRO A 25 17.15 -28.73 -0.90
CA PRO A 25 17.27 -28.59 -2.34
C PRO A 25 16.72 -27.26 -2.88
N VAL A 26 15.77 -26.64 -2.16
CA VAL A 26 15.14 -25.36 -2.53
C VAL A 26 15.74 -24.16 -1.78
N VAL A 27 16.92 -24.32 -1.18
CA VAL A 27 17.54 -23.24 -0.36
C VAL A 27 17.74 -21.96 -1.15
N HIS A 28 18.09 -22.05 -2.44
CA HIS A 28 18.33 -20.89 -3.31
C HIS A 28 17.03 -20.12 -3.64
N ASP A 29 15.88 -20.80 -3.74
CA ASP A 29 14.57 -20.16 -3.91
C ASP A 29 14.04 -19.59 -2.59
N CYS A 30 14.43 -20.22 -1.48
CA CYS A 30 13.94 -19.89 -0.15
C CYS A 30 14.68 -18.71 0.52
N VAL A 31 16.00 -18.60 0.30
CA VAL A 31 16.85 -17.52 0.80
C VAL A 31 17.89 -17.16 -0.26
N PRO A 32 17.98 -15.90 -0.72
CA PRO A 32 18.96 -15.51 -1.75
C PRO A 32 20.43 -15.76 -1.33
N ALA A 33 20.72 -15.67 -0.04
CA ALA A 33 22.02 -15.99 0.54
C ALA A 33 21.86 -16.64 1.92
N LEU A 34 22.42 -17.83 2.11
CA LEU A 34 22.34 -18.55 3.38
C LEU A 34 23.29 -17.95 4.41
N LYS A 35 22.73 -17.43 5.52
CA LYS A 35 23.51 -16.89 6.64
C LYS A 35 24.10 -18.02 7.48
N ALA A 36 25.17 -17.72 8.23
CA ALA A 36 25.82 -18.66 9.15
C ALA A 36 24.86 -19.30 10.17
N LYS A 37 23.83 -18.56 10.60
CA LYS A 37 22.81 -19.03 11.55
C LYS A 37 21.58 -19.68 10.88
N GLY A 38 21.59 -19.88 9.56
CA GLY A 38 20.45 -20.38 8.80
C GLY A 38 19.39 -19.31 8.47
N ARG A 39 18.21 -19.75 8.03
CA ARG A 39 17.08 -18.86 7.69
C ARG A 39 16.39 -18.38 8.97
N ALA A 40 16.08 -17.10 9.06
CA ALA A 40 15.21 -16.56 10.10
C ALA A 40 13.98 -15.92 9.47
N ILE A 41 12.80 -16.24 10.01
CA ILE A 41 11.55 -15.59 9.65
C ILE A 41 11.06 -14.77 10.84
N THR A 42 10.49 -13.60 10.55
CA THR A 42 9.87 -12.74 11.55
C THR A 42 8.37 -12.82 11.38
N LEU A 43 7.68 -13.27 12.41
CA LEU A 43 6.24 -13.42 12.46
C LEU A 43 5.64 -12.36 13.39
N ARG A 44 4.40 -11.98 13.09
CA ARG A 44 3.60 -11.16 14.01
C ARG A 44 3.14 -12.03 15.19
N PRO A 45 3.00 -11.47 16.40
CA PRO A 45 2.29 -12.12 17.50
C PRO A 45 0.89 -12.55 17.06
N GLN A 46 0.39 -13.64 17.65
CA GLN A 46 -0.88 -14.26 17.22
C GLN A 46 -2.05 -13.27 17.25
N GLN A 47 -2.18 -12.50 18.33
CA GLN A 47 -3.24 -11.51 18.47
C GLN A 47 -3.19 -10.46 17.34
N ALA A 48 -2.02 -9.83 17.12
CA ALA A 48 -1.84 -8.86 16.05
C ALA A 48 -2.05 -9.47 14.65
N HIS A 49 -1.74 -10.77 14.47
CA HIS A 49 -2.07 -11.47 13.24
C HIS A 49 -3.58 -11.62 13.04
N GLN A 50 -4.30 -12.05 14.07
CA GLN A 50 -5.76 -12.24 14.03
C GLN A 50 -6.48 -10.91 13.76
N GLU A 51 -6.10 -9.84 14.44
CA GLU A 51 -6.63 -8.48 14.20
C GLU A 51 -6.42 -8.04 12.75
N LEU A 52 -5.23 -8.29 12.19
CA LEU A 52 -4.95 -7.99 10.79
C LEU A 52 -5.82 -8.81 9.83
N GLN A 53 -6.03 -10.09 10.11
CA GLN A 53 -6.88 -10.95 9.27
C GLN A 53 -8.35 -10.51 9.33
N GLN A 54 -8.85 -10.16 10.51
CA GLN A 54 -10.21 -9.61 10.67
C GLN A 54 -10.36 -8.30 9.90
N ALA A 55 -9.40 -7.38 10.01
CA ALA A 55 -9.40 -6.14 9.25
C ALA A 55 -9.37 -6.37 7.74
N ARG A 56 -8.66 -7.40 7.26
CA ARG A 56 -8.63 -7.80 5.84
C ARG A 56 -9.96 -8.40 5.38
N ALA A 57 -10.61 -9.20 6.23
CA ALA A 57 -11.93 -9.75 5.92
C ALA A 57 -12.98 -8.63 5.82
N LEU A 58 -12.97 -7.69 6.78
CA LEU A 58 -13.78 -6.48 6.72
C LEU A 58 -13.46 -5.65 5.48
N GLN A 59 -12.19 -5.65 5.03
CA GLN A 59 -11.80 -4.92 3.84
C GLN A 59 -12.47 -5.39 2.54
N GLN A 60 -12.94 -6.64 2.51
CA GLN A 60 -13.60 -7.22 1.35
C GLN A 60 -15.09 -6.89 1.28
N THR A 61 -15.71 -6.40 2.35
CA THR A 61 -17.15 -6.10 2.34
C THR A 61 -17.46 -4.84 1.56
N GLU A 62 -18.64 -4.81 0.93
CA GLU A 62 -19.06 -3.66 0.12
C GLU A 62 -19.27 -2.41 0.98
N GLU A 63 -19.79 -2.55 2.20
CA GLU A 63 -19.97 -1.41 3.11
C GLU A 63 -18.62 -0.79 3.48
N TRP A 64 -17.57 -1.60 3.58
CA TRP A 64 -16.25 -1.06 3.81
C TRP A 64 -15.67 -0.39 2.57
N LYS A 65 -15.80 -1.01 1.40
CA LYS A 65 -15.36 -0.42 0.13
C LYS A 65 -16.04 0.93 -0.10
N GLU A 66 -17.35 1.02 0.13
CA GLU A 66 -18.12 2.26 -0.01
C GLU A 66 -17.59 3.36 0.92
N ARG A 67 -17.40 3.06 2.21
CA ARG A 67 -16.78 4.01 3.15
C ARG A 67 -15.36 4.40 2.72
N TYR A 68 -14.60 3.47 2.16
CA TYR A 68 -13.22 3.69 1.74
C TYR A 68 -13.09 4.51 0.45
N LYS A 69 -14.13 4.61 -0.40
CA LYS A 69 -14.12 5.44 -1.63
C LYS A 69 -13.76 6.90 -1.34
N ILE A 70 -14.19 7.44 -0.19
CA ILE A 70 -13.84 8.81 0.24
C ILE A 70 -12.32 8.97 0.34
N ARG A 71 -11.63 7.98 0.92
CA ARG A 71 -10.17 7.98 1.06
C ARG A 71 -9.46 7.83 -0.28
N ALA A 72 -9.99 7.00 -1.19
CA ALA A 72 -9.46 6.91 -2.54
C ALA A 72 -9.49 8.27 -3.27
N GLY A 73 -10.52 9.09 -3.02
CA GLY A 73 -10.59 10.47 -3.50
C GLY A 73 -9.47 11.38 -2.97
N VAL A 74 -9.08 11.21 -1.69
CA VAL A 74 -7.94 11.94 -1.09
C VAL A 74 -6.63 11.55 -1.77
N GLU A 75 -6.40 10.25 -1.96
CA GLU A 75 -5.17 9.75 -2.61
C GLU A 75 -5.07 10.21 -4.07
N GLY A 76 -6.19 10.23 -4.80
CA GLY A 76 -6.26 10.82 -6.14
C GLY A 76 -5.91 12.31 -6.16
N THR A 77 -6.36 13.07 -5.14
CA THR A 77 -6.02 14.49 -4.99
C THR A 77 -4.54 14.71 -4.71
N VAL A 78 -3.95 13.91 -3.82
CA VAL A 78 -2.51 13.96 -3.54
C VAL A 78 -1.71 13.60 -4.79
N SER A 79 -2.12 12.57 -5.54
CA SER A 79 -1.51 12.19 -6.81
C SER A 79 -1.55 13.34 -7.83
N GLN A 80 -2.69 14.01 -7.96
CA GLN A 80 -2.83 15.19 -8.82
C GLN A 80 -1.86 16.31 -8.40
N GLY A 81 -1.76 16.61 -7.10
CA GLY A 81 -0.84 17.63 -6.60
C GLY A 81 0.64 17.26 -6.82
N VAL A 82 1.00 15.99 -6.63
CA VAL A 82 2.38 15.52 -6.86
C VAL A 82 2.74 15.58 -8.34
N ASN A 83 1.89 15.04 -9.21
CA ASN A 83 2.21 14.85 -10.63
C ASN A 83 2.03 16.12 -11.46
N ARG A 84 1.03 16.96 -11.15
CA ARG A 84 0.72 18.17 -11.93
C ARG A 84 1.33 19.43 -11.33
N CYS A 85 1.49 19.49 -10.01
CA CYS A 85 1.90 20.71 -9.31
C CYS A 85 3.25 20.58 -8.59
N GLY A 86 3.92 19.43 -8.64
CA GLY A 86 5.25 19.23 -8.04
C GLY A 86 5.25 19.29 -6.51
N LEU A 87 4.15 18.91 -5.86
CA LEU A 87 3.92 19.07 -4.40
C LEU A 87 5.03 18.52 -3.50
N ARG A 88 5.86 17.57 -3.97
CA ARG A 88 6.97 17.00 -3.19
C ARG A 88 8.17 17.93 -3.01
N ARG A 89 8.21 19.06 -3.72
CA ARG A 89 9.34 20.00 -3.68
C ARG A 89 8.83 21.42 -3.46
N SER A 90 9.32 22.07 -2.42
CA SER A 90 9.13 23.51 -2.22
C SER A 90 10.26 24.28 -2.90
N ARG A 91 9.92 25.32 -3.68
CA ARG A 91 10.93 26.18 -4.33
C ARG A 91 11.71 27.02 -3.33
N TYR A 92 11.12 27.30 -2.18
CA TYR A 92 11.68 28.17 -1.15
C TYR A 92 11.82 27.43 0.18
N ARG A 93 12.80 27.85 0.99
CA ARG A 93 13.03 27.31 2.33
C ARG A 93 12.16 28.03 3.37
N GLY A 94 11.65 27.27 4.35
CA GLY A 94 10.88 27.77 5.49
C GLY A 94 9.41 27.33 5.47
N LEU A 95 8.89 26.92 6.63
CA LEU A 95 7.51 26.44 6.80
C LEU A 95 6.44 27.43 6.30
N PRO A 96 6.55 28.76 6.53
CA PRO A 96 5.54 29.70 6.03
C PRO A 96 5.43 29.72 4.51
N LYS A 97 6.58 29.72 3.81
CA LYS A 97 6.62 29.74 2.33
C LYS A 97 6.11 28.43 1.73
N THR A 98 6.47 27.31 2.34
CA THR A 98 5.94 25.99 1.94
C THR A 98 4.43 25.90 2.18
N SER A 99 3.93 26.43 3.30
CA SER A 99 2.49 26.48 3.57
C SER A 99 1.74 27.26 2.48
N LEU A 100 2.24 28.45 2.12
CA LEU A 100 1.66 29.24 1.03
C LEU A 100 1.67 28.48 -0.31
N GLN A 101 2.79 27.82 -0.66
CA GLN A 101 2.86 27.01 -1.88
C GLN A 101 1.81 25.88 -1.87
N HIS A 102 1.61 25.20 -0.74
CA HIS A 102 0.60 24.14 -0.62
C HIS A 102 -0.83 24.68 -0.74
N GLN A 103 -1.13 25.84 -0.14
CA GLN A 103 -2.43 26.49 -0.27
C GLN A 103 -2.72 26.86 -1.73
N LEU A 104 -1.76 27.48 -2.43
CA LEU A 104 -1.87 27.81 -3.85
C LEU A 104 -2.01 26.56 -4.72
N THR A 105 -1.30 25.48 -4.38
CA THR A 105 -1.45 24.18 -5.06
C THR A 105 -2.86 23.62 -4.89
N GLY A 106 -3.43 23.69 -3.68
CA GLY A 106 -4.82 23.31 -3.42
C GLY A 106 -5.82 24.14 -4.23
N ALA A 107 -5.63 25.45 -4.29
CA ALA A 107 -6.45 26.34 -5.11
C ALA A 107 -6.37 25.99 -6.61
N ALA A 108 -5.17 25.75 -7.14
CA ALA A 108 -4.97 25.35 -8.53
C ALA A 108 -5.66 24.00 -8.87
N ILE A 109 -5.62 23.03 -7.94
CA ILE A 109 -6.34 21.76 -8.10
C ILE A 109 -7.84 21.99 -8.14
N ASN A 110 -8.38 22.85 -7.28
CA ASN A 110 -9.81 23.17 -7.27
C ASN A 110 -10.24 23.83 -8.59
N LEU A 111 -9.49 24.79 -9.09
CA LEU A 111 -9.76 25.43 -10.38
C LEU A 111 -9.75 24.42 -11.53
N ALA A 112 -8.74 23.54 -11.60
CA ALA A 112 -8.67 22.50 -12.62
C ALA A 112 -9.85 21.50 -12.55
N ARG A 113 -10.43 21.28 -11.37
CA ARG A 113 -11.61 20.43 -11.18
C ARG A 113 -12.90 21.11 -11.58
N ILE A 114 -13.03 22.41 -11.29
CA ILE A 114 -14.17 23.22 -11.73
C ILE A 114 -14.18 23.26 -13.27
N ASP A 115 -13.03 23.55 -13.89
CA ASP A 115 -12.88 23.53 -15.35
C ASP A 115 -13.27 22.17 -15.95
N ALA A 116 -12.75 21.06 -15.40
CA ALA A 116 -13.11 19.72 -15.84
C ALA A 116 -14.61 19.42 -15.67
N HIS A 117 -15.26 19.94 -14.63
CA HIS A 117 -16.69 19.77 -14.42
C HIS A 117 -17.52 20.58 -15.41
N LEU A 118 -17.13 21.83 -15.69
CA LEU A 118 -17.83 22.71 -16.63
C LEU A 118 -17.69 22.26 -18.09
N THR A 119 -16.64 21.49 -18.41
CA THR A 119 -16.33 20.98 -19.75
C THR A 119 -16.69 19.51 -19.95
N ASP A 120 -17.35 18.88 -18.98
CA ASP A 120 -17.64 17.44 -18.97
C ASP A 120 -16.40 16.55 -19.23
N THR A 121 -15.22 17.03 -18.85
CA THR A 121 -13.98 16.27 -18.99
C THR A 121 -14.00 15.09 -18.00
N PRO A 122 -13.88 13.84 -18.49
CA PRO A 122 -13.97 12.68 -17.62
C PRO A 122 -12.80 12.65 -16.62
N ARG A 123 -13.09 12.24 -15.38
CA ARG A 123 -12.06 12.04 -14.37
C ARG A 123 -11.15 10.88 -14.79
N ALA A 124 -9.84 11.04 -14.62
CA ALA A 124 -8.88 9.98 -14.89
C ALA A 124 -9.26 8.69 -14.14
N SER A 125 -9.25 7.57 -14.85
CA SER A 125 -9.55 6.26 -14.29
C SER A 125 -8.41 5.79 -13.38
N THR A 126 -8.77 4.98 -12.37
CA THR A 126 -7.76 4.33 -11.52
C THR A 126 -6.85 3.48 -12.40
N ARG A 127 -5.56 3.82 -12.43
CA ARG A 127 -4.57 3.01 -13.15
C ARG A 127 -4.53 1.60 -12.56
N THR A 128 -4.75 0.59 -13.39
CA THR A 128 -4.45 -0.80 -13.04
C THR A 128 -2.92 -0.98 -13.00
N SER A 129 -2.41 -1.51 -11.89
CA SER A 129 -0.98 -1.84 -11.81
C SER A 129 -0.68 -3.09 -12.63
N HIS A 130 0.57 -3.28 -13.06
CA HIS A 130 0.97 -4.51 -13.78
C HIS A 130 0.67 -5.77 -12.97
N PHE A 131 0.85 -5.72 -11.64
CA PHE A 131 0.53 -6.84 -10.77
C PHE A 131 -0.97 -7.11 -10.69
N ALA A 132 -1.80 -6.06 -10.62
CA ALA A 132 -3.26 -6.21 -10.62
C ALA A 132 -3.76 -6.79 -11.96
N ALA A 133 -3.10 -6.45 -13.07
CA ALA A 133 -3.41 -7.00 -14.39
C ALA A 133 -3.08 -8.51 -14.52
N LEU A 134 -2.23 -9.05 -13.65
CA LEU A 134 -1.94 -10.48 -13.56
C LEU A 134 -2.92 -11.25 -12.65
N GLY A 135 -3.91 -10.56 -12.07
CA GLY A 135 -4.95 -11.19 -11.27
C GLY A 135 -5.73 -12.21 -12.10
N PRO A 136 -6.20 -13.32 -11.49
CA PRO A 136 -7.02 -14.29 -12.21
C PRO A 136 -8.26 -13.59 -12.78
N ALA A 137 -8.58 -13.89 -14.04
CA ALA A 137 -9.87 -13.51 -14.60
C ALA A 137 -10.95 -14.12 -13.69
N GLU A 138 -11.82 -13.27 -13.14
CA GLU A 138 -12.94 -13.70 -12.32
C GLU A 138 -13.70 -14.77 -13.10
N PRO A 139 -13.79 -16.02 -12.61
CA PRO A 139 -14.58 -17.02 -13.32
C PRO A 139 -16.00 -16.49 -13.34
N MET A 140 -16.53 -16.27 -14.55
CA MET A 140 -17.95 -16.02 -14.74
C MET A 140 -18.68 -17.13 -13.98
N LEU A 141 -19.35 -16.77 -12.89
CA LEU A 141 -20.29 -17.66 -12.23
C LEU A 141 -21.43 -17.90 -13.22
N SER A 142 -21.21 -18.90 -14.09
CA SER A 142 -22.23 -19.52 -14.92
C SER A 142 -23.33 -20.02 -13.98
N GLY A 143 -24.56 -19.62 -14.27
CA GLY A 143 -25.73 -20.03 -13.52
C GLY A 143 -25.91 -21.55 -13.47
N ALA A 144 -26.44 -22.00 -12.34
CA ALA A 144 -27.27 -23.19 -12.10
C ALA A 144 -27.65 -23.10 -10.61
N LYS A 145 -28.90 -22.89 -10.21
CA LYS A 145 -30.15 -23.54 -10.63
C LYS A 145 -31.29 -22.54 -10.80
#